data_AF-A0A0A0JM53-F1
#
_entry.id   AF-A0A0A0JM53-F1
#
_cell.length_a   1.000
_cell.length_b   1.000
_cell.length_c   1.000
_cell.angle_alpha   90.00
_cell.angle_beta   90.00
_cell.angle_gamma   90.00
#
_symmetry.space_group_name_H-M   'P 1'
#
loop_
_entity.id
_entity.type
_entity.pdbx_description
1 polymer ?
#
loop_
_entity_poly.entity_id
_entity_poly.type
_entity_poly.pdbx_seq_one_letter_code
_entity_poly.pdbx_strand_id
1 'polypeptide(L)'
;MNSDRGNLDFDNGGSAVNQCSDCWRDGDSFEPRDSVKGDVARMIFYMAVRYEGGDGFANLEPNESVNNNTAPYIGMLSVLKAWSAGDPPDAFEKRRNERIHAQWQHNRNPFIDHPEWVTSIWP
;
A
#
# COMPACT_ATOMS: atom_id res chain seq x y z
N MET A 1 -15.73 -3.04 -6.97
CA MET A 1 -14.30 -2.70 -6.83
C MET A 1 -14.06 -1.70 -5.70
N ASN A 2 -14.23 -0.38 -5.91
CA ASN A 2 -13.98 0.60 -4.84
C ASN A 2 -14.92 0.40 -3.63
N SER A 3 -16.20 0.13 -3.90
CA SER A 3 -17.20 -0.20 -2.86
C SER A 3 -16.87 -1.49 -2.11
N ASP A 4 -16.33 -2.50 -2.81
CA ASP A 4 -15.96 -3.79 -2.20
C ASP A 4 -14.70 -3.70 -1.34
N ARG A 5 -13.76 -2.82 -1.70
CA ARG A 5 -12.57 -2.52 -0.88
C ARG A 5 -12.92 -1.74 0.39
N GLY A 6 -13.87 -0.81 0.31
CA GLY A 6 -14.34 -0.03 1.45
C GLY A 6 -13.19 0.60 2.25
N ASN A 7 -13.18 0.37 3.56
CA ASN A 7 -12.09 0.72 4.47
C ASN A 7 -11.34 -0.51 5.01
N LEU A 8 -11.46 -1.67 4.34
CA LEU A 8 -10.76 -2.89 4.73
C LEU A 8 -9.25 -2.65 4.75
N ASP A 9 -8.56 -3.34 5.64
CA ASP A 9 -7.10 -3.35 5.70
C ASP A 9 -6.53 -4.06 4.46
N PHE A 10 -5.28 -3.76 4.10
CA PHE A 10 -4.60 -4.50 3.04
C PHE A 10 -3.92 -5.74 3.61
N ASP A 11 -4.39 -6.91 3.20
CA ASP A 11 -3.84 -8.23 3.50
C ASP A 11 -4.36 -9.23 2.43
N ASN A 12 -3.97 -10.50 2.49
CA ASN A 12 -4.50 -11.55 1.65
C ASN A 12 -5.98 -11.78 1.98
N GLY A 13 -6.82 -11.83 0.96
CA GLY A 13 -8.26 -12.00 1.09
C GLY A 13 -8.67 -13.45 0.92
N GLY A 14 -9.98 -13.70 1.03
CA GLY A 14 -10.54 -15.05 0.89
C GLY A 14 -11.30 -15.29 -0.41
N SER A 15 -12.29 -14.45 -0.71
CA SER A 15 -13.24 -14.65 -1.81
C SER A 15 -13.07 -13.62 -2.91
N ALA A 16 -13.24 -14.06 -4.16
CA ALA A 16 -13.12 -13.19 -5.32
C ALA A 16 -14.11 -12.01 -5.26
N VAL A 17 -13.63 -10.82 -5.60
CA VAL A 17 -14.43 -9.60 -5.65
C VAL A 17 -15.27 -9.60 -6.92
N ASN A 18 -16.52 -9.11 -6.85
CA ASN A 18 -17.36 -9.00 -8.04
C ASN A 18 -16.68 -8.09 -9.09
N GLN A 19 -16.63 -8.54 -10.34
CA GLN A 19 -15.94 -7.87 -11.46
C GLN A 19 -14.41 -7.80 -11.32
N CYS A 20 -13.81 -8.57 -10.40
CA CYS A 20 -12.38 -8.87 -10.34
C CYS A 20 -12.15 -10.35 -10.08
N SER A 21 -11.77 -11.13 -11.09
CA SER A 21 -11.47 -12.55 -10.87
C SER A 21 -10.15 -12.78 -10.11
N ASP A 22 -9.35 -11.74 -9.96
CA ASP A 22 -7.99 -11.73 -9.41
C ASP A 22 -7.82 -10.70 -8.27
N CYS A 23 -8.92 -10.19 -7.71
CA CYS A 23 -8.89 -9.46 -6.44
C CYS A 23 -9.68 -10.26 -5.41
N TRP A 24 -9.23 -10.25 -4.17
CA TRP A 24 -9.83 -11.02 -3.10
C TRP A 24 -10.23 -10.11 -1.95
N ARG A 25 -11.23 -10.53 -1.19
CA ARG A 25 -11.63 -9.88 0.04
C ARG A 25 -12.18 -10.89 1.03
N ASP A 26 -12.12 -10.55 2.30
CA ASP A 26 -12.86 -11.26 3.35
C ASP A 26 -13.55 -10.24 4.28
N GLY A 27 -13.65 -10.56 5.57
CA GLY A 27 -14.36 -9.75 6.55
C GLY A 27 -13.63 -8.47 6.97
N ASP A 28 -12.30 -8.46 6.88
CA ASP A 28 -11.46 -7.36 7.35
C ASP A 28 -10.33 -6.97 6.39
N SER A 29 -10.09 -7.75 5.34
CA SER A 29 -9.01 -7.51 4.39
C SER A 29 -9.46 -7.38 2.92
N PHE A 30 -8.65 -6.65 2.16
CA PHE A 30 -8.71 -6.57 0.71
C PHE A 30 -7.34 -6.86 0.09
N GLU A 31 -7.34 -7.77 -0.87
CA GLU A 31 -6.19 -8.16 -1.67
C GLU A 31 -6.38 -7.68 -3.11
N PRO A 32 -5.52 -6.76 -3.59
CA PRO A 32 -5.59 -6.31 -4.97
C PRO A 32 -5.04 -7.38 -5.93
N ARG A 33 -5.16 -7.11 -7.24
CA ARG A 33 -4.57 -7.95 -8.28
C ARG A 33 -3.07 -8.12 -8.09
N ASP A 34 -2.56 -9.29 -8.43
CA ASP A 34 -1.14 -9.61 -8.32
C ASP A 34 -0.24 -8.56 -9.00
N SER A 35 -0.68 -8.03 -10.14
CA SER A 35 0.09 -7.06 -10.93
C SER A 35 0.16 -5.64 -10.36
N VAL A 36 -0.46 -5.38 -9.20
CA VAL A 36 -0.43 -4.07 -8.53
C VAL A 36 -0.20 -4.18 -7.02
N LYS A 37 0.09 -5.39 -6.52
CA LYS A 37 0.34 -5.62 -5.09
C LYS A 37 1.54 -4.82 -4.61
N GLY A 38 2.59 -4.76 -5.42
CA GLY A 38 3.79 -4.00 -5.13
C GLY A 38 3.54 -2.50 -5.09
N ASP A 39 2.79 -1.98 -6.08
CA ASP A 39 2.40 -0.57 -6.18
C ASP A 39 1.66 -0.12 -4.93
N VAL A 40 0.64 -0.90 -4.52
CA VAL A 40 -0.16 -0.63 -3.33
C VAL A 40 0.72 -0.64 -2.09
N ALA A 41 1.57 -1.65 -1.92
CA ALA A 41 2.48 -1.73 -0.77
C ALA A 41 3.41 -0.52 -0.69
N ARG A 42 4.05 -0.12 -1.79
CA ARG A 42 4.93 1.06 -1.84
C ARG A 42 4.19 2.37 -1.60
N MET A 43 2.93 2.46 -2.01
CA MET A 43 2.07 3.61 -1.69
C MET A 43 1.78 3.69 -0.19
N ILE A 44 1.50 2.56 0.47
CA ILE A 44 1.29 2.52 1.92
C ILE A 44 2.57 2.90 2.68
N PHE A 45 3.71 2.32 2.33
CA PHE A 45 4.99 2.67 2.96
C PHE A 45 5.34 4.16 2.80
N TYR A 46 5.06 4.72 1.63
CA TYR A 46 5.24 6.16 1.41
C TYR A 46 4.34 7.00 2.31
N MET A 47 3.07 6.62 2.46
CA MET A 47 2.15 7.35 3.33
C MET A 47 2.61 7.29 4.79
N ALA A 48 3.11 6.15 5.27
CA ALA A 48 3.66 6.00 6.61
C ALA A 48 4.82 6.96 6.89
N VAL A 49 5.86 6.92 6.06
CA VAL A 49 7.02 7.81 6.24
C VAL A 49 6.67 9.28 6.02
N ARG A 50 5.73 9.58 5.12
CA ARG A 50 5.43 10.98 4.79
C ARG A 50 4.50 11.63 5.81
N TYR A 51 3.62 10.85 6.44
CA TYR A 51 2.54 11.36 7.28
C TYR A 51 2.57 10.69 8.66
N GLU A 52 3.59 11.03 9.46
CA GLU A 52 3.75 10.57 10.85
C GLU A 52 2.79 11.26 11.84
N GLY A 53 1.82 12.04 11.34
CA GLY A 53 0.93 12.89 12.13
C GLY A 53 1.62 14.17 12.67
N GLY A 54 0.95 14.87 13.58
CA GLY A 54 1.48 16.09 14.22
C GLY A 54 1.15 17.41 13.50
N ASP A 55 0.54 17.34 12.32
CA ASP A 55 0.04 18.48 11.52
C ASP A 55 -1.50 18.57 11.54
N GLY A 56 -2.14 17.85 12.47
CA GLY A 56 -3.60 17.76 12.59
C GLY A 56 -4.23 16.64 11.77
N PHE A 57 -3.43 15.87 11.01
CA PHE A 57 -3.88 14.66 10.31
C PHE A 57 -3.48 13.39 11.08
N ALA A 58 -4.13 12.29 10.72
CA ALA A 58 -3.87 10.99 11.33
C ALA A 58 -2.47 10.48 10.94
N ASN A 59 -1.80 9.83 11.90
CA ASN A 59 -0.58 9.08 11.63
C ASN A 59 -0.94 7.74 11.00
N LEU A 60 -0.69 7.58 9.70
CA LEU A 60 -1.09 6.39 8.96
C LEU A 60 0.05 5.36 8.94
N GLU A 61 -0.07 4.25 9.66
CA GLU A 61 1.02 3.26 9.79
C GLU A 61 0.54 1.84 9.45
N PRO A 62 1.34 0.99 8.78
CA PRO A 62 1.08 -0.45 8.77
C PRO A 62 1.43 -1.08 10.13
N ASN A 63 0.78 -2.19 10.48
CA ASN A 63 1.08 -2.96 11.69
C ASN A 63 0.91 -4.47 11.43
N GLU A 64 1.08 -5.34 12.42
CA GLU A 64 0.90 -6.80 12.25
C GLU A 64 -0.54 -7.27 12.53
N SER A 65 -1.54 -6.42 12.26
CA SER A 65 -2.94 -6.70 12.53
C SER A 65 -3.85 -6.18 11.42
N VAL A 66 -4.98 -6.87 11.23
CA VAL A 66 -6.13 -6.36 10.47
C VAL A 66 -7.28 -6.03 11.44
N ASN A 67 -8.31 -5.36 10.95
CA ASN A 67 -9.47 -4.94 11.73
C ASN A 67 -9.11 -3.95 12.85
N ASN A 68 -8.36 -2.90 12.47
CA ASN A 68 -7.84 -1.90 13.39
C ASN A 68 -8.91 -0.91 13.93
N ASN A 69 -10.20 -1.18 13.73
CA ASN A 69 -11.33 -0.32 14.11
C ASN A 69 -11.17 1.12 13.58
N THR A 70 -11.10 2.11 14.48
CA THR A 70 -10.90 3.53 14.15
C THR A 70 -9.44 3.94 14.25
N ALA A 71 -8.53 3.03 14.60
CA ALA A 71 -7.11 3.34 14.62
C ALA A 71 -6.63 3.55 13.17
N PRO A 72 -5.75 4.53 12.93
CA PRO A 72 -5.30 4.88 11.58
C PRO A 72 -4.24 3.91 11.05
N TYR A 73 -4.37 2.62 11.36
CA TYR A 73 -3.49 1.61 10.78
C TYR A 73 -4.02 1.17 9.42
N ILE A 74 -3.10 0.76 8.54
CA ILE A 74 -3.46 0.32 7.21
C ILE A 74 -2.64 -0.88 6.76
N GLY A 75 -3.29 -2.05 6.85
CA GLY A 75 -2.76 -3.30 6.34
C GLY A 75 -1.69 -3.97 7.19
N MET A 76 -1.52 -5.26 6.90
CA MET A 76 -0.57 -6.15 7.58
C MET A 76 0.85 -5.92 7.03
N LEU A 77 1.74 -5.39 7.86
CA LEU A 77 3.11 -5.01 7.54
C LEU A 77 3.89 -6.16 6.89
N SER A 78 3.85 -7.36 7.47
CA SER A 78 4.51 -8.55 6.91
C SER A 78 4.03 -8.89 5.49
N VAL A 79 2.73 -8.73 5.21
CA VAL A 79 2.15 -9.01 3.89
C VAL A 79 2.50 -7.91 2.89
N LEU A 80 2.45 -6.64 3.31
CA LEU A 80 2.87 -5.52 2.47
C LEU A 80 4.36 -5.61 2.11
N LYS A 81 5.22 -6.05 3.03
CA LYS A 81 6.64 -6.34 2.76
C LYS A 81 6.77 -7.43 1.69
N ALA A 82 6.02 -8.53 1.82
CA ALA A 82 6.02 -9.62 0.85
C ALA A 82 5.53 -9.17 -0.53
N TRP A 83 4.46 -8.39 -0.59
CA TRP A 83 3.92 -7.83 -1.84
C TRP A 83 4.91 -6.88 -2.53
N SER A 84 5.54 -5.98 -1.76
CA SER A 84 6.54 -5.05 -2.31
C SER A 84 7.74 -5.76 -2.92
N ALA A 85 8.19 -6.85 -2.29
CA ALA A 85 9.31 -7.67 -2.78
C ALA A 85 8.92 -8.58 -3.95
N GLY A 86 7.70 -9.12 -3.96
CA GLY A 86 7.21 -10.02 -5.00
C GLY A 86 6.85 -9.33 -6.31
N ASP A 87 6.51 -8.03 -6.25
CA ASP A 87 6.11 -7.21 -7.40
C ASP A 87 6.96 -5.92 -7.44
N PRO A 88 8.19 -5.97 -7.99
CA PRO A 88 9.13 -4.84 -7.97
C PRO A 88 8.71 -3.69 -8.89
N PRO A 89 9.18 -2.44 -8.65
CA PRO A 89 8.74 -1.26 -9.39
C PRO A 89 8.87 -1.37 -10.90
N ASP A 90 7.75 -1.26 -11.60
CA ASP A 90 7.70 -1.41 -13.05
C ASP A 90 7.97 -0.08 -13.79
N ALA A 91 7.98 -0.14 -15.13
CA ALA A 91 8.23 1.05 -15.94
C ALA A 91 7.07 2.06 -15.88
N PHE A 92 5.84 1.63 -15.64
CA PHE A 92 4.70 2.51 -15.51
C PHE A 92 4.75 3.28 -14.18
N GLU A 93 5.02 2.61 -13.06
CA GLU A 93 5.19 3.22 -11.75
C GLU A 93 6.31 4.25 -11.75
N LYS A 94 7.49 3.91 -12.29
CA LYS A 94 8.62 4.84 -12.38
C LYS A 94 8.28 6.09 -13.19
N ARG A 95 7.63 5.92 -14.34
CA ARG A 95 7.16 7.07 -15.16
C ARG A 95 6.13 7.91 -14.42
N ARG A 96 5.22 7.28 -13.68
CA ARG A 96 4.20 7.98 -12.89
C ARG A 96 4.86 8.77 -11.75
N ASN A 97 5.80 8.17 -11.03
CA ASN A 97 6.57 8.81 -9.96
C ASN A 97 7.33 10.05 -10.48
N GLU A 98 8.01 9.90 -11.61
CA GLU A 98 8.72 11.01 -12.25
C GLU A 98 7.77 12.14 -12.68
N ARG A 99 6.64 11.80 -13.30
CA ARG A 99 5.67 12.81 -13.74
C ARG A 99 5.05 13.58 -12.57
N ILE A 100 4.71 12.88 -11.48
CA ILE A 100 4.17 13.51 -10.26
C ILE A 100 5.19 14.48 -9.66
N HIS A 101 6.44 14.04 -9.55
CA HIS A 101 7.54 14.85 -9.04
C HIS A 101 7.82 16.07 -9.93
N ALA A 102 7.97 15.89 -11.24
CA ALA A 102 8.40 16.95 -12.14
C ALA A 102 7.31 18.01 -12.39
N GLN A 103 6.02 17.63 -12.36
CA GLN A 103 4.94 18.50 -12.84
C GLN A 103 3.97 18.99 -11.76
N TRP A 104 3.88 18.32 -10.60
CA TRP A 104 2.73 18.54 -9.69
C TRP A 104 3.10 18.73 -8.23
N GLN A 105 3.69 17.72 -7.60
CA GLN A 105 3.83 17.68 -6.14
C GLN A 105 5.26 17.92 -5.66
N HIS A 106 6.26 17.75 -6.54
CA HIS A 106 7.68 17.95 -6.25
C HIS A 106 8.22 17.12 -5.07
N ASN A 107 7.46 16.12 -4.63
CA ASN A 107 7.90 15.03 -3.76
C ASN A 107 7.84 13.72 -4.55
N ARG A 108 8.67 12.76 -4.16
CA ARG A 108 8.84 11.51 -4.87
C ARG A 108 8.64 10.36 -3.88
N ASN A 109 7.95 9.30 -4.31
CA ASN A 109 7.87 8.09 -3.50
C ASN A 109 9.26 7.41 -3.53
N PRO A 110 10.00 7.35 -2.40
CA PRO A 110 11.34 6.80 -2.38
C PRO A 110 11.34 5.28 -2.58
N PHE A 111 10.25 4.58 -2.24
CA PHE A 111 10.16 3.12 -2.37
C PHE A 111 9.98 2.65 -3.82
N ILE A 112 9.63 3.55 -4.75
CA ILE A 112 9.65 3.26 -6.20
C ILE A 112 11.09 3.34 -6.74
N ASP A 113 11.90 4.27 -6.23
CA ASP A 113 13.29 4.48 -6.66
C ASP A 113 14.25 3.51 -5.93
N HIS A 114 13.97 3.23 -4.66
CA HIS A 114 14.75 2.42 -3.73
C HIS A 114 13.85 1.42 -2.97
N PRO A 115 13.32 0.37 -3.65
CA PRO A 115 12.45 -0.62 -3.02
C PRO A 115 13.13 -1.35 -1.85
N GLU A 116 14.47 -1.44 -1.84
CA GLU A 116 15.26 -2.05 -0.78
C GLU A 116 15.12 -1.33 0.58
N TRP A 117 14.68 -0.06 0.59
CA TRP A 117 14.51 0.69 1.84
C TRP A 117 13.34 0.18 2.68
N VAL A 118 12.39 -0.55 2.10
CA VAL A 118 11.31 -1.20 2.86
C VAL A 118 11.89 -2.09 3.96
N THR A 119 12.84 -2.97 3.61
CA THR A 119 13.48 -3.87 4.59
C THR A 119 14.43 -3.15 5.54
N SER A 120 14.96 -1.99 5.15
CA SER A 120 15.84 -1.19 6.02
C SER A 120 15.07 -0.43 7.09
N ILE A 121 13.87 0.08 6.78
CA ILE A 121 13.03 0.84 7.71
C ILE A 121 12.23 -0.10 8.60
N TRP A 122 11.68 -1.17 8.03
CA TRP A 122 10.95 -2.22 8.75
C TRP A 122 11.71 -3.54 8.63
N PRO A 123 12.70 -3.81 9.51
CA PRO A 123 13.47 -5.06 9.50
C PRO A 123 12.58 -6.29 9.76
#